data_AF-A0A1H6QLR0-F1
#
_entry.id   AF-A0A1H6QLR0-F1
#
_cell.length_a   1.000
_cell.length_b   1.000
_cell.length_c   1.000
_cell.angle_alpha   90.00
_cell.angle_beta   90.00
_cell.angle_gamma   90.00
#
_symmetry.space_group_name_H-M   'P 1'
#
loop_
_entity.id
_entity.type
_entity.pdbx_description
1 polymer ?
#
loop_
_entity_poly.entity_id
_entity_poly.type
_entity_poly.pdbx_seq_one_letter_code
_entity_poly.pdbx_strand_id
1 'polypeptide(L)'
;MQKMRSKQRASWPAMIAAAALAVTVALPAATYAQSDAVKQLAAPPPIQLPLKPSPEFAKFPHYAGTLGKRQIVLRLGAKTDDPSGVHGEYQFADSGEVILIAGDRDGDTLEVEESNDGTHITGNWVGKFAADGSLEGERMNVDDSDPQAFSLRPLAAGQAAAGVSAKSAAAQLPVQTPSQMQQPQQQPAQARKGGQPVNGVSNLTTGE
;
A
#
# COMPACT_ATOMS: atom_id res chain seq x y z
N MET A 1 -57.44 -43.19 1.31
CA MET A 1 -58.19 -43.36 0.04
C MET A 1 -57.77 -42.24 -0.91
N GLN A 2 -57.25 -42.63 -2.09
CA GLN A 2 -57.42 -42.07 -3.44
C GLN A 2 -57.64 -40.53 -3.60
N LYS A 3 -57.02 -39.80 -4.53
CA LYS A 3 -56.52 -40.18 -5.85
C LYS A 3 -55.69 -39.04 -6.45
N MET A 4 -54.68 -39.44 -7.22
CA MET A 4 -53.87 -38.67 -8.16
C MET A 4 -54.71 -37.80 -9.12
N ARG A 5 -54.16 -36.67 -9.57
CA ARG A 5 -54.19 -36.30 -11.00
C ARG A 5 -52.88 -35.65 -11.43
N SER A 6 -52.03 -36.47 -12.05
CA SER A 6 -51.06 -36.09 -13.06
C SER A 6 -51.76 -35.69 -14.37
N LYS A 7 -51.14 -34.81 -15.17
CA LYS A 7 -51.11 -34.86 -16.65
C LYS A 7 -50.02 -33.88 -17.13
N GLN A 8 -48.88 -34.39 -17.60
CA GLN A 8 -48.55 -34.73 -19.00
C GLN A 8 -48.39 -33.48 -19.88
N ARG A 9 -47.15 -33.12 -20.22
CA ARG A 9 -46.42 -33.49 -21.47
C ARG A 9 -46.94 -32.72 -22.69
N ALA A 10 -46.10 -31.84 -23.22
CA ALA A 10 -46.08 -31.53 -24.64
C ALA A 10 -44.62 -31.55 -25.10
N SER A 11 -44.32 -32.54 -25.91
CA SER A 11 -43.08 -32.74 -26.65
C SER A 11 -43.41 -32.75 -28.14
N TRP A 12 -42.43 -32.35 -28.96
CA TRP A 12 -42.21 -32.68 -30.38
C TRP A 12 -42.99 -31.90 -31.47
N PRO A 13 -42.53 -31.94 -32.76
CA PRO A 13 -41.17 -32.11 -33.32
C PRO A 13 -40.89 -31.31 -34.64
N ALA A 14 -39.64 -31.47 -35.16
CA ALA A 14 -39.24 -31.60 -36.59
C ALA A 14 -39.40 -30.39 -37.55
N MET A 15 -38.65 -30.20 -38.65
CA MET A 15 -37.43 -30.73 -39.29
C MET A 15 -37.24 -29.93 -40.62
N ILE A 16 -35.99 -29.80 -41.08
CA ILE A 16 -35.49 -29.78 -42.49
C ILE A 16 -35.79 -28.57 -43.41
N ALA A 17 -34.72 -27.97 -43.98
CA ALA A 17 -34.45 -27.95 -45.44
C ALA A 17 -33.05 -27.40 -45.77
N ALA A 18 -32.39 -28.09 -46.71
CA ALA A 18 -31.05 -27.85 -47.21
C ALA A 18 -31.03 -26.93 -48.44
N ALA A 19 -29.90 -26.26 -48.70
CA ALA A 19 -29.49 -25.87 -50.05
C ALA A 19 -27.95 -25.70 -50.11
N ALA A 20 -27.32 -26.42 -51.03
CA ALA A 20 -25.91 -26.29 -51.39
C ALA A 20 -25.78 -25.48 -52.68
N LEU A 21 -24.78 -24.59 -52.77
CA LEU A 21 -24.12 -24.18 -54.01
C LEU A 21 -22.80 -23.44 -53.70
N ALA A 22 -21.75 -23.87 -54.39
CA ALA A 22 -20.35 -23.47 -54.19
C ALA A 22 -19.97 -22.18 -54.94
N VAL A 23 -19.08 -21.37 -54.36
CA VAL A 23 -18.15 -20.48 -55.09
C VAL A 23 -16.85 -20.34 -54.29
N THR A 24 -15.73 -20.71 -54.93
CA THR A 24 -14.34 -20.48 -54.51
C THR A 24 -13.93 -19.02 -54.73
N VAL A 25 -13.40 -18.33 -53.71
CA VAL A 25 -12.57 -17.12 -53.88
C VAL A 25 -11.43 -17.11 -52.86
N ALA A 26 -10.26 -16.75 -53.38
CA ALA A 26 -8.92 -16.64 -52.82
C ALA A 26 -8.78 -16.34 -51.31
N LEU A 27 -7.88 -17.08 -50.68
CA LEU A 27 -7.27 -16.76 -49.38
C LEU A 27 -6.51 -15.43 -49.52
N PRO A 28 -6.83 -14.37 -48.75
CA PRO A 28 -5.85 -13.32 -48.50
C PRO A 28 -4.81 -13.91 -47.55
N ALA A 29 -3.55 -13.90 -47.98
CA ALA A 29 -2.42 -14.13 -47.11
C ALA A 29 -2.58 -13.20 -45.90
N ALA A 30 -2.81 -13.77 -44.72
CA ALA A 30 -2.72 -13.04 -43.48
C ALA A 30 -1.27 -12.59 -43.34
N THR A 31 -1.03 -11.33 -43.68
CA THR A 31 0.21 -10.61 -43.44
C THR A 31 0.45 -10.68 -41.94
N TYR A 32 1.41 -11.51 -41.53
CA TYR A 32 1.86 -11.57 -40.14
C TYR A 32 2.37 -10.18 -39.74
N ALA A 33 1.56 -9.45 -38.98
CA ALA A 33 2.02 -8.32 -38.19
C ALA A 33 2.87 -8.87 -37.02
N GLN A 34 4.06 -9.40 -37.33
CA GLN A 34 4.96 -10.06 -36.37
C GLN A 34 5.96 -9.09 -35.71
N SER A 35 5.79 -7.78 -35.88
CA SER A 35 6.86 -6.82 -35.55
C SER A 35 6.72 -6.13 -34.19
N ASP A 36 5.66 -6.40 -33.42
CA ASP A 36 5.48 -5.79 -32.09
C ASP A 36 5.66 -6.79 -30.93
N ALA A 37 5.18 -8.03 -31.10
CA ALA A 37 5.28 -9.07 -30.07
C ALA A 37 6.74 -9.38 -29.65
N VAL A 38 7.70 -9.28 -30.57
CA VAL A 38 9.11 -9.55 -30.28
C VAL A 38 9.78 -8.42 -29.50
N LYS A 39 9.35 -7.16 -29.71
CA LYS A 39 9.83 -6.02 -28.91
C LYS A 39 9.22 -6.00 -27.52
N GLN A 40 7.96 -6.40 -27.40
CA GLN A 40 7.28 -6.51 -26.11
C GLN A 40 7.82 -7.66 -25.25
N LEU A 41 8.28 -8.76 -25.87
CA LEU A 41 8.93 -9.88 -25.18
C LEU A 41 10.37 -9.59 -24.71
N ALA A 42 11.01 -8.56 -25.26
CA ALA A 42 12.38 -8.16 -24.93
C ALA A 42 12.47 -6.93 -24.00
N ALA A 43 11.34 -6.33 -23.64
CA ALA A 43 11.31 -5.27 -22.64
C ALA A 43 11.65 -5.86 -21.26
N PRO A 44 12.63 -5.31 -20.52
CA PRO A 44 12.82 -5.67 -19.12
C PRO A 44 11.49 -5.49 -18.38
N PRO A 45 11.14 -6.40 -17.43
CA PRO A 45 9.95 -6.19 -16.63
C PRO A 45 10.03 -4.82 -15.95
N PRO A 46 8.92 -4.07 -15.87
CA PRO A 46 8.91 -2.78 -15.22
C PRO A 46 9.44 -2.94 -13.78
N ILE A 47 10.41 -2.11 -13.42
CA ILE A 47 10.97 -2.09 -12.07
C ILE A 47 9.90 -1.51 -11.16
N GLN A 48 9.34 -2.35 -10.29
CA GLN A 48 8.43 -1.90 -9.23
C GLN A 48 9.28 -1.34 -8.09
N LEU A 49 9.16 -0.04 -7.84
CA LEU A 49 9.85 0.61 -6.74
C LEU A 49 9.01 0.47 -5.47
N PRO A 50 9.62 0.19 -4.30
CA PRO A 50 8.88 0.11 -3.05
C PRO A 50 8.13 1.41 -2.75
N LEU A 51 6.90 1.27 -2.27
CA LEU A 51 6.10 2.41 -1.83
C LEU A 51 6.71 3.09 -0.60
N LYS A 52 6.44 4.38 -0.47
CA LYS A 52 6.81 5.18 0.70
C LYS A 52 5.57 5.41 1.56
N PRO A 53 5.73 5.52 2.89
CA PRO A 53 4.61 5.83 3.77
C PRO A 53 3.96 7.15 3.39
N SER A 54 2.63 7.18 3.26
CA SER A 54 1.90 8.42 2.98
C SER A 54 1.62 9.21 4.26
N PRO A 55 1.92 10.53 4.29
CA PRO A 55 1.52 11.40 5.40
C PRO A 55 0.01 11.47 5.60
N GLU A 56 -0.78 11.22 4.55
CA GLU A 56 -2.25 11.30 4.62
C GLU A 56 -2.85 10.26 5.57
N PHE A 57 -2.23 9.08 5.65
CA PHE A 57 -2.69 7.95 6.46
C PHE A 57 -2.16 8.00 7.89
N ALA A 58 -1.21 8.89 8.19
CA ALA A 58 -0.65 9.05 9.54
C ALA A 58 -1.69 9.54 10.58
N LYS A 59 -2.82 10.07 10.12
CA LYS A 59 -3.95 10.51 10.97
C LYS A 59 -4.95 9.39 11.29
N PHE A 60 -4.84 8.24 10.64
CA PHE A 60 -5.81 7.16 10.79
C PHE A 60 -5.57 6.36 12.08
N PRO A 61 -6.61 5.63 12.55
CA PRO A 61 -6.42 4.60 13.57
C PRO A 61 -5.28 3.66 13.19
N HIS A 62 -4.40 3.40 14.16
CA HIS A 62 -3.28 2.50 14.01
C HIS A 62 -3.58 1.17 14.70
N TYR A 63 -3.23 0.07 14.04
CA TYR A 63 -3.30 -1.27 14.58
C TYR A 63 -1.93 -1.93 14.44
N ALA A 64 -1.50 -2.69 15.44
CA ALA A 64 -0.26 -3.46 15.37
C ALA A 64 -0.50 -4.90 15.78
N GLY A 65 0.29 -5.79 15.17
CA GLY A 65 0.24 -7.21 15.44
C GLY A 65 0.85 -7.99 14.29
N THR A 66 0.33 -9.18 14.02
CA THR A 66 0.94 -10.10 13.05
C THR A 66 0.12 -10.23 11.78
N LEU A 67 0.81 -10.35 10.65
CA LEU A 67 0.34 -10.96 9.41
C LEU A 67 1.20 -12.21 9.15
N GLY A 68 0.59 -13.38 9.25
CA GLY A 68 1.31 -14.65 9.36
C GLY A 68 2.33 -14.61 10.49
N LYS A 69 3.61 -14.70 10.14
CA LYS A 69 4.74 -14.66 11.11
C LYS A 69 5.38 -13.28 11.25
N ARG A 70 4.96 -12.30 10.44
CA ARG A 70 5.60 -10.99 10.36
C ARG A 70 4.81 -9.97 11.16
N GLN A 71 5.53 -9.07 11.84
CA GLN A 71 4.92 -7.94 12.54
C GLN A 71 4.60 -6.84 11.54
N ILE A 72 3.40 -6.27 11.65
CA ILE A 72 2.96 -5.14 10.83
C ILE A 72 2.35 -4.03 11.67
N VAL A 73 2.33 -2.83 11.10
CA VAL A 73 1.52 -1.71 11.56
C VAL A 73 0.57 -1.31 10.45
N LEU A 74 -0.72 -1.47 10.68
CA LEU A 74 -1.79 -1.05 9.79
C LEU A 74 -2.31 0.32 10.19
N ARG A 75 -2.54 1.18 9.20
CA ARG A 75 -3.21 2.47 9.34
C ARG A 75 -4.42 2.45 8.42
N LEU A 76 -5.61 2.44 8.99
CA LEU A 76 -6.85 2.22 8.25
C LEU A 76 -7.93 3.19 8.71
N GLY A 77 -8.47 3.96 7.78
CA GLY A 77 -9.51 4.95 8.03
C GLY A 77 -10.61 4.89 6.96
N ALA A 78 -11.72 5.58 7.23
CA ALA A 78 -12.81 5.71 6.26
C ALA A 78 -12.38 6.60 5.08
N LYS A 79 -12.87 6.27 3.88
CA LYS A 79 -12.80 7.16 2.72
C LYS A 79 -13.69 8.38 2.96
N THR A 80 -13.32 9.52 2.37
CA THR A 80 -14.05 10.78 2.58
C THR A 80 -15.34 10.89 1.76
N ASP A 81 -15.38 10.18 0.65
CA ASP A 81 -16.42 10.21 -0.39
C ASP A 81 -17.38 9.01 -0.30
N ASP A 82 -17.02 7.98 0.47
CA ASP A 82 -17.78 6.75 0.63
C ASP A 82 -17.80 6.32 2.12
N PRO A 83 -18.98 6.33 2.78
CA PRO A 83 -19.10 5.96 4.19
C PRO A 83 -18.81 4.50 4.52
N SER A 84 -18.99 3.55 3.58
CA SER A 84 -18.60 2.14 3.79
C SER A 84 -17.15 1.89 3.42
N GLY A 85 -16.62 2.71 2.52
CA GLY A 85 -15.27 2.60 2.02
C GLY A 85 -14.21 2.86 3.10
N VAL A 86 -13.18 2.02 3.13
CA VAL A 86 -11.97 2.20 3.94
C VAL A 86 -10.71 2.19 3.08
N HIS A 87 -9.68 2.87 3.55
CA HIS A 87 -8.37 2.86 2.90
C HIS A 87 -7.22 3.15 3.88
N GLY A 88 -6.01 2.84 3.42
CA GLY A 88 -4.78 3.24 4.08
C GLY A 88 -3.61 2.41 3.62
N GLU A 89 -2.75 2.04 4.57
CA GLU A 89 -1.54 1.27 4.30
C GLU A 89 -1.14 0.43 5.52
N TYR A 90 -0.41 -0.65 5.29
CA TYR A 90 0.36 -1.30 6.34
C TYR A 90 1.85 -1.29 6.04
N GLN A 91 2.64 -1.37 7.10
CA GLN A 91 4.10 -1.45 7.05
C GLN A 91 4.59 -2.69 7.77
N PHE A 92 5.47 -3.44 7.12
CA PHE A 92 6.21 -4.49 7.78
C PHE A 92 7.26 -3.91 8.73
N ALA A 93 7.26 -4.35 9.98
CA ALA A 93 8.15 -3.80 11.01
C ALA A 93 9.63 -4.16 10.78
N ASP A 94 9.91 -5.27 10.09
CA ASP A 94 11.26 -5.76 9.83
C ASP A 94 11.95 -5.03 8.66
N SER A 95 11.23 -4.79 7.56
CA SER A 95 11.76 -4.19 6.34
C SER A 95 11.37 -2.72 6.15
N GLY A 96 10.29 -2.27 6.79
CA GLY A 96 9.67 -0.97 6.50
C GLY A 96 8.95 -0.93 5.15
N GLU A 97 8.78 -2.07 4.49
CA GLU A 97 8.02 -2.18 3.25
C GLU A 97 6.57 -1.76 3.47
N VAL A 98 6.07 -0.90 2.58
CA VAL A 98 4.74 -0.30 2.64
C VAL A 98 3.86 -0.94 1.59
N ILE A 99 2.64 -1.27 2.00
CA ILE A 99 1.64 -1.86 1.14
C ILE A 99 0.33 -1.09 1.31
N LEU A 100 -0.29 -0.69 0.21
CA LEU A 100 -1.58 -0.02 0.21
C LEU A 100 -2.71 -1.02 0.42
N ILE A 101 -3.77 -0.57 1.07
CA ILE A 101 -4.94 -1.38 1.35
C ILE A 101 -6.22 -0.55 1.21
N ALA A 102 -7.23 -1.06 0.53
CA ALA A 102 -8.50 -0.37 0.34
C ALA A 102 -9.64 -1.34 0.07
N GLY A 103 -10.86 -0.96 0.46
CA GLY A 103 -12.06 -1.77 0.24
C GLY A 103 -13.21 -1.23 1.08
N ASP A 104 -13.96 -2.12 1.71
CA ASP A 104 -15.18 -1.82 2.44
C ASP A 104 -15.17 -2.36 3.87
N ARG A 105 -15.91 -1.67 4.71
CA ARG A 105 -16.28 -2.13 6.05
C ARG A 105 -17.79 -2.08 6.19
N ASP A 106 -18.40 -3.25 6.38
CA ASP A 106 -19.81 -3.39 6.72
C ASP A 106 -19.96 -3.90 8.16
N GLY A 107 -20.37 -3.01 9.05
CA GLY A 107 -20.48 -3.29 10.49
C GLY A 107 -19.14 -3.71 11.11
N ASP A 108 -19.08 -4.98 11.51
CA ASP A 108 -17.89 -5.61 12.09
C ASP A 108 -17.00 -6.30 11.03
N THR A 109 -17.45 -6.43 9.79
CA THR A 109 -16.73 -7.16 8.74
C THR A 109 -15.88 -6.21 7.90
N LEU A 110 -14.67 -6.65 7.56
CA LEU A 110 -13.70 -5.95 6.71
C LEU A 110 -13.42 -6.80 5.48
N GLU A 111 -13.55 -6.20 4.30
CA GLU A 111 -13.16 -6.80 3.03
C GLU A 111 -12.31 -5.77 2.26
N VAL A 112 -11.02 -6.06 2.08
CA VAL A 112 -10.09 -5.10 1.46
C VAL A 112 -9.09 -5.79 0.56
N GLU A 113 -8.61 -5.05 -0.43
CA GLU A 113 -7.62 -5.46 -1.40
C GLU A 113 -6.29 -4.80 -1.09
N GLU A 114 -5.21 -5.52 -1.42
CA GLU A 114 -3.83 -5.14 -1.17
C GLU A 114 -3.14 -4.73 -2.47
N SER A 115 -2.30 -3.70 -2.44
CA SER A 115 -1.44 -3.32 -3.57
C SER A 115 -0.05 -2.88 -3.12
N ASN A 116 0.98 -3.42 -3.75
CA ASN A 116 2.38 -3.06 -3.51
C ASN A 116 2.89 -1.93 -4.42
N ASP A 117 2.10 -1.47 -5.39
CA ASP A 117 2.47 -0.40 -6.34
C ASP A 117 1.37 0.66 -6.57
N GLY A 118 0.19 0.47 -5.96
CA GLY A 118 -0.98 1.34 -6.08
C GLY A 118 -1.80 1.16 -7.36
N THR A 119 -1.46 0.17 -8.19
CA THR A 119 -2.11 -0.08 -9.50
C THR A 119 -2.53 -1.52 -9.71
N HIS A 120 -1.85 -2.48 -9.09
CA HIS A 120 -2.16 -3.90 -9.19
C HIS A 120 -2.57 -4.47 -7.83
N ILE A 121 -3.61 -5.30 -7.83
CA ILE A 121 -4.02 -6.04 -6.65
C ILE A 121 -3.09 -7.24 -6.47
N THR A 122 -2.53 -7.40 -5.28
CA THR A 122 -1.59 -8.48 -4.93
C THR A 122 -2.12 -9.45 -3.88
N GLY A 123 -3.26 -9.13 -3.26
CA GLY A 123 -3.91 -9.98 -2.28
C GLY A 123 -5.23 -9.43 -1.79
N ASN A 124 -5.99 -10.30 -1.13
CA ASN A 124 -7.31 -10.04 -0.60
C ASN A 124 -7.28 -10.26 0.91
N TRP A 125 -7.99 -9.45 1.68
CA TRP A 125 -8.12 -9.58 3.12
C TRP A 125 -9.59 -9.67 3.49
N VAL A 126 -9.91 -10.62 4.35
CA VAL A 126 -11.22 -10.73 4.99
C VAL A 126 -11.01 -10.81 6.50
N GLY A 127 -11.69 -9.95 7.26
CA GLY A 127 -11.52 -9.91 8.71
C GLY A 127 -12.73 -9.40 9.46
N LYS A 128 -12.63 -9.43 10.78
CA LYS A 128 -13.64 -8.91 11.70
C LYS A 128 -13.05 -8.05 12.79
N PHE A 129 -13.73 -6.94 13.06
CA PHE A 129 -13.51 -6.10 14.23
C PHE A 129 -14.24 -6.69 15.44
N ALA A 130 -13.51 -7.00 16.51
CA ALA A 130 -14.12 -7.34 17.78
C ALA A 130 -14.56 -6.09 18.56
N ALA A 131 -15.34 -6.29 19.63
CA ALA A 131 -15.87 -5.21 20.46
C ALA A 131 -14.78 -4.38 21.18
N ASP A 132 -13.59 -4.95 21.36
CA ASP A 132 -12.42 -4.24 21.91
C ASP A 132 -11.62 -3.45 20.85
N GLY A 133 -12.10 -3.46 19.60
CA GLY A 133 -11.45 -2.83 18.45
C GLY A 133 -10.36 -3.66 17.80
N SER A 134 -10.06 -4.87 18.30
CA SER A 134 -9.12 -5.77 17.61
C SER A 134 -9.64 -6.20 16.24
N LEU A 135 -8.72 -6.45 15.30
CA LEU A 135 -9.02 -6.84 13.93
C LEU A 135 -8.28 -8.15 13.63
N GLU A 136 -9.04 -9.20 13.34
CA GLU A 136 -8.51 -10.56 13.08
C GLU A 136 -9.14 -11.14 11.80
N GLY A 137 -8.40 -12.00 11.09
CA GLY A 137 -8.85 -12.52 9.81
C GLY A 137 -7.76 -13.21 9.02
N GLU A 138 -7.95 -13.31 7.71
CA GLU A 138 -7.05 -13.95 6.76
C GLU A 138 -6.73 -13.01 5.59
N ARG A 139 -5.47 -13.03 5.17
CA ARG A 139 -5.00 -12.46 3.90
C ARG A 139 -4.70 -13.60 2.94
N MET A 140 -5.18 -13.52 1.71
CA MET A 140 -4.92 -14.50 0.65
C MET A 140 -4.29 -13.82 -0.58
N ASN A 141 -3.73 -14.62 -1.48
CA ASN A 141 -3.45 -14.18 -2.84
C ASN A 141 -4.75 -13.90 -3.61
N VAL A 142 -4.64 -13.26 -4.78
CA VAL A 142 -5.79 -12.88 -5.63
C VAL A 142 -6.60 -14.09 -6.10
N ASP A 143 -5.97 -15.27 -6.20
CA ASP A 143 -6.61 -16.54 -6.54
C ASP A 143 -7.09 -17.33 -5.31
N ASP A 144 -7.22 -16.66 -4.16
CA ASP A 144 -7.58 -17.19 -2.85
C ASP A 144 -6.61 -18.25 -2.28
N SER A 145 -5.43 -18.39 -2.87
CA SER A 145 -4.38 -19.27 -2.35
C SER A 145 -3.57 -18.63 -1.22
N ASP A 146 -2.79 -19.45 -0.52
CA ASP A 146 -1.89 -19.04 0.58
C ASP A 146 -2.55 -18.17 1.66
N PRO A 147 -3.56 -18.70 2.37
CA PRO A 147 -4.20 -17.98 3.46
C PRO A 147 -3.22 -17.76 4.62
N GLN A 148 -3.10 -16.50 5.03
CA GLN A 148 -2.26 -16.04 6.11
C GLN A 148 -3.11 -15.32 7.16
N ALA A 149 -3.23 -15.95 8.33
CA ALA A 149 -3.91 -15.36 9.48
C ALA A 149 -3.26 -14.02 9.89
N PHE A 150 -4.07 -13.04 10.24
CA PHE A 150 -3.62 -11.83 10.92
C PHE A 150 -4.38 -11.59 12.23
N SER A 151 -3.72 -10.94 13.18
CA SER A 151 -4.34 -10.46 14.42
C SER A 151 -3.70 -9.15 14.81
N LEU A 152 -4.51 -8.11 14.89
CA LEU A 152 -4.10 -6.72 15.06
C LEU A 152 -4.87 -6.09 16.22
N ARG A 153 -4.16 -5.32 17.04
CA ARG A 153 -4.72 -4.60 18.18
C ARG A 153 -4.60 -3.10 17.97
N PRO A 154 -5.60 -2.29 18.35
CA PRO A 154 -5.49 -0.84 18.31
C PRO A 154 -4.28 -0.35 19.10
N LEU A 155 -3.53 0.59 18.55
CA LEU A 155 -2.50 1.32 19.28
C LEU A 155 -3.09 2.57 19.90
N ALA A 156 -2.79 2.81 21.18
CA ALA A 156 -3.15 4.08 21.80
C ALA A 156 -2.35 5.22 21.16
N ALA A 157 -2.96 6.42 21.10
CA ALA A 157 -2.28 7.60 20.62
C ALA A 157 -0.96 7.82 21.40
N GLY A 158 0.17 7.86 20.68
CA GLY A 158 1.51 8.02 21.28
C GLY A 158 2.22 6.72 21.66
N GLN A 159 1.59 5.54 21.52
CA GLN A 159 2.30 4.27 21.60
C GLN A 159 3.06 3.99 20.29
N ALA A 160 4.35 3.71 20.42
CA ALA A 160 5.13 3.14 19.33
C ALA A 160 4.74 1.67 19.14
N ALA A 161 4.53 1.27 17.89
CA ALA A 161 4.44 -0.15 17.57
C ALA A 161 5.77 -0.83 17.89
N ALA A 162 5.74 -1.93 18.64
CA ALA A 162 6.93 -2.72 18.91
C ALA A 162 7.52 -3.22 17.57
N GLY A 163 8.71 -2.72 17.21
CA GLY A 163 9.41 -3.12 15.97
C GLY A 163 9.60 -1.99 14.95
N VAL A 164 8.78 -0.94 14.98
CA VAL A 164 8.95 0.22 14.07
C VAL A 164 9.80 1.30 14.76
N SER A 165 11.00 0.93 15.19
CA SER A 165 11.93 1.87 15.81
C SER A 165 12.53 2.80 14.75
N ALA A 166 11.90 3.96 14.56
CA ALA A 166 12.51 5.29 14.56
C ALA A 166 13.92 5.48 13.92
N LYS A 167 14.25 4.82 12.81
CA LYS A 167 15.46 5.17 12.03
C LYS A 167 15.31 6.42 11.15
N SER A 168 14.19 7.15 11.27
CA SER A 168 13.91 8.35 10.47
C SER A 168 13.71 9.63 11.29
N ALA A 169 14.11 9.64 12.57
CA ALA A 169 13.99 10.81 13.44
C ALA A 169 15.33 11.20 14.07
N ALA A 170 16.36 11.42 13.24
CA ALA A 170 17.60 12.04 13.69
C ALA A 170 18.29 12.81 12.55
N ALA A 171 17.73 13.98 12.18
CA ALA A 171 18.48 15.06 11.55
C ALA A 171 17.64 16.35 11.45
N GLN A 172 17.16 16.89 12.57
CA GLN A 172 16.76 18.30 12.62
C GLN A 172 17.37 18.94 13.87
N LEU A 173 18.54 19.55 13.66
CA LEU A 173 19.16 20.51 14.57
C LEU A 173 18.19 21.70 14.77
N PRO A 174 18.12 22.29 15.98
CA PRO A 174 17.27 23.45 16.22
C PRO A 174 17.87 24.68 15.53
N VAL A 175 17.15 25.21 14.53
CA VAL A 175 17.50 26.49 13.89
C VAL A 175 16.92 27.63 14.72
N GLN A 176 17.83 28.41 15.30
CA GLN A 176 17.55 29.60 16.10
C GLN A 176 16.95 30.71 15.22
N THR A 177 15.94 31.39 15.77
CA THR A 177 15.23 32.54 15.16
C THR A 177 16.12 33.78 15.12
N PRO A 178 16.25 34.51 13.99
CA PRO A 178 16.85 35.84 14.00
C PRO A 178 15.80 36.91 14.32
N SER A 179 15.92 37.50 15.51
CA SER A 179 15.22 38.72 15.89
C SER A 179 15.85 39.94 15.20
N GLN A 180 15.01 40.66 14.47
CA GLN A 180 14.86 42.12 14.37
C GLN A 180 16.09 43.03 14.11
N MET A 181 15.91 43.80 13.02
CA MET A 181 16.63 44.99 12.60
C MET A 181 16.71 46.08 13.69
N GLN A 182 17.87 46.71 13.85
CA GLN A 182 18.00 48.13 14.24
C GLN A 182 19.39 48.70 13.92
N GLN A 183 19.38 50.00 13.62
CA GLN A 183 20.31 50.81 12.84
C GLN A 183 21.68 51.16 13.48
N PRO A 184 22.64 51.68 12.68
CA PRO A 184 24.01 51.97 13.11
C PRO A 184 24.17 53.36 13.74
N GLN A 185 24.87 53.45 14.88
CA GLN A 185 25.53 54.67 15.33
C GLN A 185 26.96 54.39 15.85
N GLN A 186 27.86 55.24 15.37
CA GLN A 186 29.31 55.37 15.60
C GLN A 186 29.58 55.66 17.10
N GLN A 187 30.68 55.31 17.79
CA GLN A 187 32.12 55.49 17.52
C GLN A 187 32.93 54.81 18.70
N PRO A 188 34.27 54.93 18.87
CA PRO A 188 35.20 53.80 18.89
C PRO A 188 35.96 53.58 20.22
N ALA A 189 36.48 52.36 20.45
CA ALA A 189 37.82 52.16 21.05
C ALA A 189 38.21 50.67 21.14
N GLN A 190 39.31 50.35 20.45
CA GLN A 190 40.45 49.56 20.95
C GLN A 190 40.18 48.21 21.64
N ALA A 191 40.59 47.11 20.99
CA ALA A 191 41.82 46.40 21.35
C ALA A 191 41.82 44.94 20.87
N ARG A 192 42.79 44.66 20.00
CA ARG A 192 43.67 43.47 19.98
C ARG A 192 43.12 42.13 19.45
N LYS A 193 43.82 41.71 18.39
CA LYS A 193 44.35 40.35 18.09
C LYS A 193 43.28 39.25 18.00
N GLY A 194 42.97 38.68 16.83
CA GLY A 194 43.84 38.32 15.73
C GLY A 194 43.79 36.80 15.55
N GLY A 195 43.34 36.34 14.38
CA GLY A 195 43.67 35.04 13.81
C GLY A 195 42.79 33.85 14.20
N GLN A 196 41.79 33.55 13.35
CA GLN A 196 41.41 32.16 13.09
C GLN A 196 42.42 31.52 12.13
N PRO A 197 42.91 30.30 12.42
CA PRO A 197 43.41 29.41 11.38
C PRO A 197 42.48 28.21 11.15
N VAL A 198 42.23 28.01 9.87
CA VAL A 198 41.63 26.85 9.19
C VAL A 198 42.65 25.71 9.08
N ASN A 199 42.16 24.48 8.89
CA ASN A 199 42.93 23.26 8.55
C ASN A 199 43.83 22.65 9.64
N GLY A 200 43.19 21.90 10.55
CA GLY A 200 43.57 20.55 10.93
C GLY A 200 45.02 20.28 11.35
N VAL A 201 45.32 20.49 12.64
CA VAL A 201 46.14 19.55 13.45
C VAL A 201 45.73 19.73 14.93
N SER A 202 45.47 18.62 15.62
CA SER A 202 45.11 18.54 17.05
C SER A 202 46.19 19.12 17.96
N ASN A 203 45.80 19.75 19.07
CA ASN A 203 46.71 20.01 20.19
C ASN A 203 46.17 19.42 21.49
N LEU A 204 47.08 18.72 22.17
CA LEU A 204 46.94 18.00 23.43
C LEU A 204 46.50 18.92 24.57
N THR A 205 45.57 18.45 25.39
CA THR A 205 45.30 18.99 26.72
C THR A 205 46.25 18.33 27.72
N THR A 206 47.19 19.11 28.25
CA THR A 206 47.85 18.80 29.52
C THR A 206 47.13 19.63 30.58
N GLY A 207 46.55 18.97 31.57
CA GLY A 207 45.91 19.61 32.71
C GLY A 207 46.91 19.89 33.84
N GLU A 208 46.67 21.00 34.53
CA GLU A 208 46.95 21.23 35.95
C GLU A 208 45.83 22.09 36.54
#